data_AF-A0A6N8EW84-F1
#
_entry.id   AF-A0A6N8EW84-F1
#
_cell.length_a   1.000
_cell.length_b   1.000
_cell.length_c   1.000
_cell.angle_alpha   90.00
_cell.angle_beta   90.00
_cell.angle_gamma   90.00
#
_symmetry.space_group_name_H-M   'P 1'
#
loop_
_entity.id
_entity.type
_entity.pdbx_description
1 polymer ?
#
loop_
_entity_poly.entity_id
_entity_poly.type
_entity_poly.pdbx_seq_one_letter_code
_entity_poly.pdbx_strand_id
1 'polypeptide(L)' 'MVISLRRWLRSVKYLLLFAVLTYTLYRTFGLLEAYMFQEDKYRIPDGSAVKVFHAGIPGSGETSSLADRLKLFYWYGE' A
#
# COMPACT_ATOMS: atom_id res chain seq x y z
N MET A 1 26.82 12.80 -34.51
CA MET A 1 25.98 13.27 -33.38
C MET A 1 26.91 13.63 -32.23
N VAL A 2 27.38 14.88 -32.19
CA VAL A 2 28.33 15.32 -31.16
C VAL A 2 27.50 15.78 -29.96
N ILE A 3 27.33 14.87 -28.99
CA ILE A 3 26.62 15.16 -27.75
C ILE A 3 27.38 16.30 -27.07
N SER A 4 26.71 17.45 -26.90
CA SER A 4 27.28 18.58 -26.18
C SER A 4 27.44 18.18 -24.71
N LEU A 5 28.64 17.69 -24.37
CA LEU A 5 28.99 17.15 -23.05
C LEU A 5 28.59 18.09 -21.91
N ARG A 6 28.73 19.41 -22.13
CA ARG A 6 28.31 20.47 -21.19
C ARG A 6 26.81 20.49 -20.93
N ARG A 7 25.98 20.15 -21.92
CA ARG A 7 24.52 20.10 -21.80
C ARG A 7 24.08 18.85 -21.05
N TRP A 8 24.78 17.72 -21.28
CA TRP A 8 24.54 16.48 -20.56
C TRP A 8 24.94 16.58 -19.07
N LEU A 9 26.07 17.22 -18.77
CA LEU A 9 26.50 17.53 -17.39
C LEU A 9 25.47 18.35 -16.60
N ARG A 10 24.77 19.30 -17.26
CA ARG A 10 23.66 20.03 -16.61
C ARG A 10 22.49 19.13 -16.28
N SER A 11 22.15 18.17 -17.16
CA SER A 11 21.09 17.19 -16.91
C SER A 11 21.43 16.23 -15.77
N VAL A 12 22.70 15.85 -15.61
CA VAL A 12 23.16 15.01 -14.48
C VAL A 12 22.84 15.66 -13.13
N LYS A 13 22.95 17.00 -13.01
CA LYS A 13 22.56 17.72 -11.79
C LYS A 13 21.11 17.45 -11.41
N TYR A 14 20.20 17.53 -12.38
CA TYR A 14 18.77 17.30 -12.14
C TYR A 14 18.48 15.82 -11.87
N LEU A 15 19.18 14.91 -12.54
CA LEU A 15 19.07 13.47 -12.29
C LEU A 15 19.52 13.10 -10.87
N LEU A 16 20.64 13.67 -10.41
CA LEU A 16 21.10 13.51 -9.03
C LEU A 16 20.10 14.07 -8.01
N LEU A 17 19.56 15.27 -8.27
CA LEU A 17 18.55 15.86 -7.40
C LEU A 17 17.28 14.99 -7.32
N PHE A 18 16.84 14.47 -8.46
CA PHE A 18 15.72 13.54 -8.53
C PHE A 18 16.00 12.23 -7.77
N ALA A 19 17.19 11.66 -7.90
CA ALA A 19 17.59 10.46 -7.18
C ALA A 19 17.60 10.67 -5.66
N VAL A 20 18.16 11.80 -5.20
CA VAL A 20 18.16 12.17 -3.77
C VAL A 20 16.73 12.32 -3.26
N LEU A 21 15.87 13.02 -4.00
CA LEU A 21 14.46 13.21 -3.64
C LEU A 21 13.69 11.88 -3.57
N THR A 22 13.95 10.99 -4.53
CA THR A 22 13.32 9.66 -4.57
C THR A 22 13.76 8.82 -3.38
N TYR A 23 15.05 8.87 -3.04
CA TYR A 23 15.60 8.17 -1.88
C TYR A 23 15.01 8.68 -0.57
N THR A 24 14.90 9.99 -0.38
CA THR A 24 14.27 10.56 0.82
C THR A 24 12.80 10.18 0.92
N LEU A 25 12.04 10.25 -0.18
CA LEU A 25 10.64 9.80 -0.20
C LEU A 25 10.51 8.33 0.18
N TYR A 26 11.32 7.45 -0.42
CA TYR A 26 11.32 6.02 -0.10
C TYR A 26 11.59 5.77 1.38
N ARG A 27 12.59 6.44 1.96
CA ARG A 27 12.88 6.35 3.39
C ARG A 27 11.73 6.85 4.25
N THR A 28 11.09 7.96 3.88
CA THR A 28 9.94 8.48 4.63
C THR A 28 8.75 7.53 4.59
N PHE A 29 8.48 6.88 3.44
CA PHE A 29 7.44 5.88 3.35
C PHE A 29 7.77 4.63 4.18
N GLY A 30 9.02 4.17 4.20
CA GLY A 30 9.41 3.06 5.07
C GLY A 30 9.24 3.38 6.56
N LEU A 31 9.51 4.62 6.98
CA LEU A 31 9.23 5.06 8.36
C LEU A 31 7.73 5.15 8.64
N LEU A 32 6.94 5.64 7.69
CA LEU A 32 5.48 5.68 7.81
C LEU A 32 4.89 4.27 7.85
N GLU A 33 5.42 3.33 7.07
CA GLU A 33 5.00 1.93 7.05
C GLU A 33 5.31 1.28 8.40
N ALA A 34 6.51 1.46 8.94
CA ALA A 34 6.87 0.98 10.28
C ALA A 34 6.03 1.63 11.40
N TYR A 35 5.58 2.87 11.21
CA TYR A 35 4.71 3.55 12.18
C TYR A 35 3.24 3.10 12.07
N MET A 36 2.74 2.89 10.85
CA MET A 36 1.33 2.56 10.58
C MET A 36 1.04 1.07 10.72
N PHE A 37 1.97 0.21 10.31
CA PHE A 37 1.90 -1.23 10.54
C PHE A 37 2.71 -1.55 11.79
N GLN A 38 2.05 -1.52 12.94
CA GLN A 38 2.60 -2.14 14.16
C GLN A 38 3.05 -3.56 13.83
N GLU A 39 4.21 -3.95 14.39
CA GLU A 39 5.02 -5.16 14.11
C GLU A 39 4.25 -6.51 14.15
N ASP A 40 2.99 -6.51 14.54
CA ASP A 40 2.18 -7.69 14.80
C ASP A 40 1.22 -8.05 13.64
N LYS A 41 1.68 -7.90 12.38
CA LYS A 41 0.90 -8.37 11.20
C LYS A 41 0.62 -9.89 11.24
N TYR A 42 1.38 -10.64 12.02
CA TYR A 42 1.21 -12.09 12.23
C TYR A 42 0.96 -12.47 13.70
N ARG A 43 0.61 -11.51 14.58
CA ARG A 43 0.21 -11.91 15.93
C ARG A 43 -1.04 -12.75 15.82
N ILE A 44 -0.94 -13.98 16.33
CA ILE A 44 -2.08 -14.87 16.47
C ILE A 44 -3.12 -14.09 17.28
N PRO A 45 -4.33 -13.87 16.74
CA PRO A 45 -5.35 -13.14 17.47
C PRO A 45 -5.62 -13.88 18.79
N ASP A 46 -5.33 -13.24 19.92
CA ASP A 46 -5.57 -13.80 21.27
C ASP A 46 -7.07 -13.97 21.58
N GLY A 47 -7.95 -13.52 20.67
CA GLY A 47 -9.38 -13.75 20.74
C GLY A 47 -9.78 -14.96 19.92
N SER A 48 -10.59 -15.85 20.49
CA SER A 48 -11.28 -16.93 19.80
C SER A 48 -12.26 -16.37 18.75
N ALA A 49 -11.75 -15.83 17.65
CA ALA A 49 -12.54 -15.40 16.52
C ALA A 49 -12.99 -16.64 15.75
N VAL A 50 -14.03 -17.29 16.26
CA VAL A 50 -14.78 -18.29 15.49
C VAL A 50 -15.36 -17.55 14.30
N LYS A 51 -14.90 -17.88 13.08
CA LYS A 51 -15.47 -17.37 11.83
C LYS A 51 -16.92 -17.89 11.73
N VAL A 52 -17.87 -17.11 12.23
CA VAL A 52 -19.30 -17.44 12.16
C VAL A 52 -19.76 -17.21 10.74
N PHE A 53 -19.60 -18.22 9.90
CA PHE A 53 -20.29 -18.28 8.61
C PHE A 53 -21.80 -18.33 8.89
N HIS A 54 -22.48 -17.20 8.72
CA HIS A 54 -23.93 -17.20 8.59
C HIS A 54 -24.25 -17.83 7.23
N ALA A 55 -24.40 -19.15 7.20
CA ALA A 55 -25.06 -19.82 6.10
C ALA A 55 -26.46 -19.21 6.00
N GLY A 56 -26.73 -18.57 4.87
CA GLY A 56 -27.79 -17.58 4.69
C GLY A 56 -29.12 -17.94 5.33
N ILE A 57 -29.69 -16.98 6.06
CA ILE A 57 -31.13 -16.90 6.26
C ILE A 57 -31.73 -16.61 4.88
N PRO A 58 -32.59 -17.48 4.33
CA PRO A 58 -33.21 -17.25 3.04
C PRO A 58 -34.28 -16.16 3.22
N GLY A 59 -33.90 -14.89 3.11
CA GLY A 59 -34.89 -13.81 3.12
C GLY A 59 -34.44 -12.41 3.50
N SER A 60 -33.24 -12.18 4.03
CA SER A 60 -32.77 -10.83 4.32
C SER A 60 -31.98 -10.28 3.12
N GLY A 61 -32.68 -9.56 2.25
CA GLY A 61 -32.14 -8.90 1.07
C GLY A 61 -31.20 -7.74 1.38
N GLU A 62 -30.09 -8.00 2.04
CA GLU A 62 -28.91 -7.15 1.91
C GLU A 62 -28.02 -7.77 0.84
N THR A 63 -28.32 -7.39 -0.40
CA THR A 63 -27.43 -7.54 -1.53
C THR A 63 -26.20 -6.69 -1.23
N SER A 64 -25.31 -7.18 -0.35
CA SER A 64 -23.97 -6.61 -0.17
C SER A 64 -23.35 -6.59 -1.55
N SER A 65 -23.31 -5.41 -2.15
CA SER A 65 -22.99 -5.24 -3.55
C SER A 65 -21.59 -5.81 -3.76
N LEU A 66 -21.34 -6.42 -4.93
CA LEU A 66 -20.01 -6.90 -5.28
C LEU A 66 -18.95 -5.77 -5.11
N ALA A 67 -19.39 -4.52 -5.25
CA ALA A 67 -18.62 -3.32 -4.98
C ALA A 67 -18.20 -3.15 -3.51
N ASP A 68 -19.05 -3.48 -2.54
CA ASP A 68 -18.72 -3.40 -1.11
C ASP A 68 -17.64 -4.42 -0.75
N ARG A 69 -17.72 -5.61 -1.35
CA ARG A 69 -16.70 -6.64 -1.19
C ARG A 69 -15.37 -6.26 -1.84
N LEU A 70 -15.41 -5.67 -3.04
CA LEU A 70 -14.22 -5.12 -3.68
C LEU A 70 -13.59 -4.00 -2.84
N LYS A 71 -14.41 -3.13 -2.25
CA LYS A 71 -13.93 -2.07 -1.36
C LYS A 71 -13.22 -2.66 -0.13
N LEU A 72 -13.80 -3.67 0.52
CA LEU A 72 -13.17 -4.39 1.63
C LEU A 72 -11.84 -5.05 1.20
N PHE A 73 -11.81 -5.71 0.04
CA PHE A 73 -10.58 -6.31 -0.50
C PHE A 73 -9.47 -5.27 -0.72
N TYR A 74 -9.77 -4.14 -1.36
CA TYR A 74 -8.77 -3.09 -1.58
C TYR A 74 -8.31 -2.38 -0.30
N TRP A 75 -9.13 -2.40 0.77
CA TRP A 75 -8.85 -1.64 1.98
C TRP A 75 -8.20 -2.48 3.09
N TYR A 76 -8.65 -3.72 3.27
CA TYR A 76 -8.13 -4.64 4.29
C TYR A 76 -7.18 -5.71 3.74
N GLY A 77 -7.18 -5.93 2.42
CA GLY A 77 -6.26 -6.88 1.77
C GLY A 77 -6.51 -8.35 2.12
N GLU A 78 -7.79 -8.76 2.20
CA GLU A 78 -8.17 -10.18 2.37
C GLU A 78 -7.61 -11.06 1.25
#